data_AF-A0A1Y2CNC3-F1
#
_entry.id   AF-A0A1Y2CNC3-F1
#
_cell.length_a   1.000
_cell.length_b   1.000
_cell.length_c   1.000
_cell.angle_alpha   90.00
_cell.angle_beta   90.00
_cell.angle_gamma   90.00
#
_symmetry.space_group_name_H-M   'P 1'
#
loop_
_entity.id
_entity.type
_entity.pdbx_description
1 polymer ?
#
loop_
_entity_poly.entity_id
_entity_poly.type
_entity_poly.pdbx_seq_one_letter_code
_entity_poly.pdbx_strand_id
1 'polypeptide(L)'
;MVHWAGRIALLAFAAVGLYFASTLLFQSNVPTKQCVHVEGMESCPYYQRSVQLAQTLETQDGFGKTGVKGWTREEWQSSRKGELWKLIPSAAERKHTTSPFVWIRDCSDGDLAKNPQNAYKNVDFIGGNDAFHAWESKRRGKDEL
;
A
#
# COMPACT_ATOMS: atom_id res chain seq x y z
N MET A 1 32.07 22.23 -50.24
CA MET A 1 31.68 20.90 -49.72
C MET A 1 31.60 20.89 -48.18
N VAL A 2 30.85 21.80 -47.54
CA VAL A 2 30.81 21.90 -46.05
C VAL A 2 29.38 21.89 -45.48
N HIS A 3 28.34 21.98 -46.31
CA HIS A 3 26.94 22.05 -45.85
C HIS A 3 26.28 20.70 -45.52
N TRP A 4 26.89 19.56 -45.87
CA TRP A 4 26.29 18.24 -45.68
C TRP A 4 26.54 17.63 -44.29
N ALA A 5 27.70 17.89 -43.68
CA ALA A 5 28.07 17.32 -42.38
C ALA A 5 27.19 17.83 -41.23
N GLY A 6 26.79 19.11 -41.25
CA GLY A 6 25.93 19.69 -40.20
C GLY A 6 24.51 19.12 -40.18
N ARG A 7 23.96 18.73 -41.33
CA ARG A 7 22.60 18.16 -41.42
C ARG A 7 22.53 16.73 -40.89
N ILE A 8 23.60 15.94 -41.07
CA ILE A 8 23.69 14.57 -40.57
C ILE A 8 23.85 14.57 -39.03
N ALA A 9 24.66 15.49 -38.49
CA ALA A 9 24.81 15.64 -37.05
C ALA A 9 23.48 16.00 -36.36
N LEU A 10 22.70 16.92 -36.94
CA LEU A 10 21.41 17.35 -36.40
C LEU A 10 20.37 16.22 -36.37
N LEU A 11 20.36 15.37 -37.40
CA LEU A 11 19.49 14.18 -37.47
C LEU A 11 19.87 13.12 -36.44
N ALA A 12 21.17 12.91 -36.21
CA ALA A 12 21.65 11.98 -35.19
C ALA A 12 21.28 12.43 -33.77
N PHE A 13 21.41 13.72 -33.46
CA PHE A 13 20.98 14.27 -32.16
C PHE A 13 19.47 14.18 -31.95
N ALA A 14 18.66 14.44 -32.99
CA ALA A 14 17.21 14.30 -32.92
C ALA A 14 16.78 12.84 -32.68
N ALA A 15 17.44 11.88 -33.34
CA ALA A 15 17.16 10.45 -33.16
C ALA A 15 17.52 9.96 -31.75
N VAL A 16 18.66 10.42 -31.20
CA VAL A 16 19.06 10.10 -29.83
C VAL A 16 18.10 10.73 -28.81
N GLY A 17 17.66 11.98 -29.04
CA GLY A 17 16.68 12.65 -28.19
C GLY A 17 15.32 11.94 -28.18
N LEU A 18 14.84 11.49 -29.36
CA LEU A 18 13.61 10.71 -29.48
C LEU A 18 13.72 9.33 -28.82
N TYR A 19 14.88 8.67 -28.90
CA TYR A 19 15.13 7.38 -28.25
C TYR A 19 15.21 7.51 -26.71
N PHE A 20 15.82 8.57 -26.19
CA PHE A 20 15.82 8.85 -24.76
C PHE A 20 14.43 9.25 -24.25
N ALA A 21 13.68 10.05 -25.02
CA ALA A 21 12.31 10.39 -24.67
C ALA A 21 11.38 9.16 -24.67
N SER A 22 11.54 8.24 -25.62
CA SER A 22 10.72 7.03 -25.68
C SER A 22 11.06 6.04 -24.55
N THR A 23 12.33 5.90 -24.18
CA THR A 23 12.72 5.05 -23.04
C THR A 23 12.27 5.63 -21.70
N LEU A 24 12.32 6.95 -21.51
CA LEU A 24 11.78 7.62 -20.31
C LEU A 24 10.25 7.51 -20.20
N LEU A 25 9.52 7.51 -21.32
CA LEU A 25 8.06 7.36 -21.32
C LEU A 25 7.59 5.91 -21.07
N PHE A 26 8.43 4.91 -21.31
CA PHE A 26 8.06 3.49 -21.14
C PHE A 26 8.43 2.90 -19.76
N GLN A 27 9.16 3.63 -18.91
CA GLN A 27 9.64 3.10 -17.62
C GLN A 27 8.65 3.24 -16.45
N SER A 28 7.47 3.83 -16.66
CA SER A 28 6.61 4.31 -15.56
C SER A 28 5.34 3.48 -15.26
N ASN A 29 5.14 2.31 -15.87
CA ASN A 29 3.90 1.53 -15.69
C ASN A 29 4.12 0.09 -15.19
N VAL A 30 5.03 -0.12 -14.25
CA VAL A 30 4.96 -1.36 -13.44
C VAL A 30 3.81 -1.17 -12.45
N PRO A 31 2.76 -2.00 -12.47
CA PRO A 31 1.67 -1.89 -11.51
C PRO A 31 2.25 -2.03 -10.09
N THR A 32 2.18 -0.97 -9.29
CA THR A 32 2.56 -1.04 -7.89
C THR A 32 1.56 -1.94 -7.18
N LYS A 33 2.03 -3.09 -6.69
CA LYS A 33 1.21 -3.97 -5.87
C LYS A 33 0.87 -3.28 -4.55
N GLN A 34 -0.32 -3.51 -4.06
CA GLN A 34 -0.76 -3.06 -2.75
C GLN A 34 -0.58 -4.15 -1.69
N CYS A 35 -0.14 -3.76 -0.51
CA CYS A 35 0.06 -4.65 0.62
C CYS A 35 -0.96 -4.31 1.71
N VAL A 36 -1.73 -5.31 2.11
CA VAL A 36 -2.71 -5.18 3.19
C VAL A 36 -2.04 -5.54 4.51
N HIS A 37 -2.23 -4.67 5.50
CA HIS A 37 -1.71 -4.86 6.84
C HIS A 37 -2.86 -4.98 7.83
N VAL A 38 -2.75 -5.97 8.72
CA VAL A 38 -3.73 -6.23 9.77
C VAL A 38 -2.99 -6.42 11.08
N GLU A 39 -3.27 -5.54 12.04
CA GLU A 39 -2.80 -5.68 13.41
C GLU A 39 -3.96 -5.73 14.40
N GLY A 40 -3.90 -6.62 15.38
CA GLY A 40 -4.98 -6.75 16.35
C GLY A 40 -4.70 -7.75 17.47
N MET A 41 -5.69 -7.89 18.34
CA MET A 41 -5.67 -8.89 19.42
C MET A 41 -5.91 -10.28 18.84
N GLU A 42 -5.03 -11.24 19.14
CA GLU A 42 -5.13 -12.61 18.63
C GLU A 42 -6.43 -13.31 19.04
N SER A 43 -6.90 -13.04 20.26
CA SER A 43 -8.15 -13.60 20.78
C SER A 43 -9.42 -12.96 20.20
N CYS A 44 -9.30 -11.91 19.38
CA CYS A 44 -10.45 -11.21 18.82
C CYS A 44 -10.98 -11.90 17.54
N PRO A 45 -12.26 -12.32 17.49
CA PRO A 45 -12.83 -12.93 16.28
C PRO A 45 -12.80 -12.00 15.05
N TYR A 46 -12.95 -10.70 15.27
CA TYR A 46 -12.89 -9.69 14.19
C TYR A 46 -11.48 -9.55 13.60
N TYR A 47 -10.44 -9.71 14.42
CA TYR A 47 -9.07 -9.77 13.93
C TYR A 47 -8.88 -11.00 13.04
N GLN A 48 -9.29 -12.18 13.51
CA GLN A 48 -9.15 -13.42 12.75
C GLN A 48 -9.86 -13.39 11.39
N ARG A 49 -11.08 -12.82 11.33
CA ARG A 49 -11.80 -12.61 10.07
C ARG A 49 -11.07 -11.67 9.12
N SER A 50 -10.51 -10.58 9.65
CA SER A 50 -9.72 -9.64 8.85
C SER A 50 -8.42 -10.28 8.35
N VAL A 51 -7.76 -11.13 9.14
CA VAL A 51 -6.60 -11.91 8.69
C VAL A 51 -6.95 -12.83 7.53
N GLN A 52 -8.04 -13.58 7.64
CA GLN A 52 -8.52 -14.47 6.57
C GLN A 52 -8.81 -13.70 5.28
N LEU A 53 -9.46 -12.54 5.38
CA LEU A 53 -9.72 -11.68 4.23
C LEU A 53 -8.41 -11.16 3.63
N ALA A 54 -7.48 -10.67 4.44
CA ALA A 54 -6.18 -10.20 3.95
C ALA A 54 -5.42 -11.31 3.21
N GLN A 55 -5.34 -12.51 3.78
CA GLN A 55 -4.71 -13.67 3.14
C GLN A 55 -5.39 -14.05 1.81
N THR A 56 -6.71 -13.87 1.71
CA THR A 56 -7.44 -14.06 0.44
C THR A 56 -7.09 -13.00 -0.60
N LEU A 57 -6.76 -11.78 -0.18
CA LEU A 57 -6.31 -10.72 -1.09
C LEU A 57 -4.90 -10.97 -1.60
N GLU A 58 -4.00 -11.54 -0.78
CA GLU A 58 -2.63 -11.85 -1.19
C GLU A 58 -2.54 -12.73 -2.45
N THR A 59 -3.56 -13.57 -2.68
CA THR A 59 -3.64 -14.43 -3.87
C THR A 59 -4.26 -13.75 -5.10
N GLN A 60 -4.70 -12.50 -4.98
CA GLN A 60 -5.34 -11.76 -6.08
C GLN A 60 -4.35 -10.86 -6.82
N ASP A 61 -4.60 -10.64 -8.11
CA ASP A 61 -3.83 -9.70 -8.91
C ASP A 61 -3.92 -8.29 -8.34
N GLY A 62 -2.77 -7.61 -8.30
CA GLY A 62 -2.64 -6.26 -7.72
C GLY A 62 -2.28 -6.24 -6.24
N PHE A 63 -2.27 -7.39 -5.54
CA PHE A 63 -1.83 -7.47 -4.15
C PHE A 63 -0.47 -8.18 -4.00
N GLY A 64 0.27 -7.74 -2.99
CA GLY A 64 1.49 -8.38 -2.53
C GLY A 64 1.31 -9.07 -1.18
N LYS A 65 2.44 -9.44 -0.57
CA LYS A 65 2.47 -10.16 0.70
C LYS A 65 1.79 -9.36 1.81
N THR A 66 0.91 -10.00 2.55
CA THR A 66 0.19 -9.37 3.66
C THR A 66 1.06 -9.21 4.90
N GLY A 67 0.87 -8.12 5.62
CA GLY A 67 1.53 -7.85 6.90
C GLY A 67 0.58 -8.09 8.06
N VAL A 68 0.56 -9.32 8.58
CA VAL A 68 -0.30 -9.69 9.72
C VAL A 68 0.51 -9.73 11.00
N LYS A 69 0.04 -9.06 12.05
CA LYS A 69 0.65 -9.14 13.39
C LYS A 69 -0.41 -9.26 14.49
N GLY A 70 -0.32 -10.35 15.22
CA GLY A 70 -1.12 -10.62 16.40
C GLY A 70 -0.44 -10.10 17.65
N TRP A 71 -1.26 -9.65 18.60
CA TRP A 71 -0.82 -9.22 19.92
C TRP A 71 -1.69 -9.87 20.99
N THR A 72 -1.12 -10.10 22.16
CA THR A 72 -1.91 -10.46 23.34
C THR A 72 -2.84 -9.32 23.73
N ARG A 73 -3.85 -9.60 24.57
CA ARG A 73 -4.78 -8.57 25.05
C ARG A 73 -4.03 -7.50 25.85
N GLU A 74 -3.11 -7.90 26.71
CA GLU A 74 -2.30 -7.00 27.53
C GLU A 74 -1.44 -6.08 26.66
N GLU A 75 -0.67 -6.61 25.70
CA GLU A 75 0.18 -5.81 24.81
C GLU A 75 -0.64 -4.84 23.97
N TRP A 76 -1.79 -5.30 23.45
CA TRP A 76 -2.66 -4.47 22.64
C TRP A 76 -3.20 -3.26 23.41
N GLN A 77 -3.71 -3.50 24.62
CA GLN A 77 -4.34 -2.46 25.43
C GLN A 77 -3.33 -1.52 26.08
N SER A 78 -2.18 -2.03 26.51
CA SER A 78 -1.19 -1.26 27.27
C SER A 78 -0.34 -0.34 26.39
N SER A 79 0.01 -0.75 25.16
CA SER A 79 0.92 0.03 24.31
C SER A 79 0.47 0.07 22.85
N ARG A 80 0.31 -1.09 22.21
CA ARG A 80 0.35 -1.16 20.74
C ARG A 80 -0.76 -0.36 20.07
N LYS A 81 -1.99 -0.43 20.58
CA LYS A 81 -3.12 0.37 20.08
C LYS A 81 -2.78 1.86 20.10
N GLY A 82 -2.20 2.36 21.19
CA GLY A 82 -1.82 3.75 21.34
C GLY A 82 -0.68 4.17 20.41
N GLU A 83 0.26 3.27 20.12
CA GLU A 83 1.31 3.49 19.12
C GLU A 83 0.75 3.62 17.71
N LEU A 84 -0.10 2.68 17.28
CA LEU A 84 -0.72 2.71 15.95
C LEU A 84 -1.55 3.99 15.75
N TRP A 85 -2.24 4.42 16.81
CA TRP A 85 -3.02 5.66 16.80
C TRP A 85 -2.15 6.92 16.58
N LYS A 86 -0.90 6.91 17.06
CA LYS A 86 0.07 8.01 16.83
C LYS A 86 0.73 7.92 15.46
N LEU A 87 1.00 6.69 14.99
CA LEU A 87 1.71 6.44 13.75
C LEU A 87 0.82 6.62 12.51
N ILE A 88 -0.48 6.35 12.62
CA ILE A 88 -1.45 6.40 11.53
C ILE A 88 -2.42 7.58 11.80
N PRO A 89 -2.18 8.78 11.25
CA PRO A 89 -2.99 9.97 11.55
C PRO A 89 -4.47 9.79 11.24
N SER A 90 -4.78 9.12 10.13
CA SER A 90 -6.15 8.83 9.68
C SER A 90 -6.91 7.89 10.64
N ALA A 91 -6.21 7.07 11.44
CA ALA A 91 -6.85 6.29 12.51
C ALA A 91 -7.31 7.18 13.67
N ALA A 92 -6.55 8.23 13.98
CA ALA A 92 -6.92 9.22 14.99
C ALA A 92 -8.08 10.11 14.52
N GLU A 93 -8.04 10.59 13.28
CA GLU A 93 -9.11 11.37 12.66
C GLU A 93 -10.45 10.61 12.64
N ARG A 94 -10.38 9.31 12.31
CA ARG A 94 -11.55 8.42 12.31
C ARG A 94 -11.93 7.90 13.70
N LYS A 95 -11.21 8.32 14.76
CA LYS A 95 -11.42 7.91 16.15
C LYS A 95 -11.48 6.39 16.34
N HIS A 96 -10.68 5.64 15.57
CA HIS A 96 -10.66 4.19 15.64
C HIS A 96 -9.91 3.73 16.89
N THR A 97 -10.55 2.88 17.70
CA THR A 97 -10.04 2.49 19.03
C THR A 97 -10.15 0.99 19.32
N THR A 98 -10.58 0.20 18.34
CA THR A 98 -10.86 -1.23 18.52
C THR A 98 -9.91 -2.09 17.69
N SER A 99 -9.80 -3.37 18.04
CA SER A 99 -9.11 -4.36 17.21
C SER A 99 -10.08 -4.86 16.12
N PRO A 100 -9.60 -5.13 14.89
CA PRO A 100 -8.26 -4.87 14.38
C PRO A 100 -8.07 -3.44 13.86
N PHE A 101 -6.83 -3.06 13.58
CA PHE A 101 -6.47 -1.95 12.70
C PHE A 101 -6.08 -2.52 11.34
N VAL A 102 -6.71 -2.03 10.28
CA VAL A 102 -6.46 -2.44 8.90
C VAL A 102 -6.08 -1.23 8.07
N TRP A 103 -4.99 -1.34 7.30
CA TRP A 103 -4.53 -0.32 6.37
C TRP A 103 -3.88 -0.93 5.14
N ILE A 104 -3.84 -0.12 4.09
CA ILE A 104 -3.27 -0.47 2.78
C ILE A 104 -2.19 0.54 2.43
N ARG A 105 -1.18 0.06 1.73
CA ARG A 105 -0.09 0.86 1.19
C ARG A 105 0.49 0.18 -0.03
N ASP A 106 1.27 0.92 -0.80
CA ASP A 106 2.12 0.31 -1.80
C ASP A 106 3.10 -0.66 -1.12
N CYS A 107 3.29 -1.81 -1.75
CA CYS A 107 4.28 -2.77 -1.33
C CYS A 107 5.67 -2.15 -1.50
N SER A 108 6.39 -2.02 -0.39
CA SER A 108 7.80 -1.63 -0.41
C SER A 108 8.58 -2.51 0.55
N ASP A 109 9.66 -3.10 0.04
CA ASP A 109 10.46 -4.04 0.79
C ASP A 109 11.29 -3.30 1.86
N GLY A 110 10.91 -3.50 3.12
CA GLY A 110 11.70 -3.13 4.28
C GLY A 110 11.44 -1.74 4.87
N ASP A 111 10.47 -0.96 4.38
CA ASP A 111 10.24 0.39 4.93
C ASP A 111 9.73 0.39 6.37
N LEU A 112 8.94 -0.62 6.78
CA LEU A 112 8.51 -0.77 8.17
C LEU A 112 9.68 -1.03 9.12
N ALA A 113 10.75 -1.69 8.65
CA ALA A 113 11.94 -1.98 9.45
C ALA A 113 12.96 -0.82 9.41
N LYS A 114 13.05 -0.10 8.29
CA LYS A 114 14.02 0.98 8.09
C LYS A 114 13.55 2.33 8.66
N ASN A 115 12.27 2.67 8.50
CA ASN A 115 11.71 3.92 9.02
C ASN A 115 10.18 3.78 9.24
N PRO A 116 9.75 3.36 10.45
CA PRO A 116 8.35 3.19 10.79
C PRO A 116 7.52 4.45 10.54
N GLN A 117 8.01 5.64 10.91
CA GLN A 117 7.25 6.88 10.76
C GLN A 117 6.91 7.19 9.30
N ASN A 118 7.86 7.02 8.38
CA ASN A 118 7.59 7.18 6.95
C ASN A 118 6.66 6.08 6.42
N ALA A 119 6.81 4.85 6.93
CA ALA A 119 5.99 3.72 6.54
C ALA A 119 4.50 3.85 6.90
N TYR A 120 4.16 4.67 7.91
CA TYR A 120 2.78 4.92 8.33
C TYR A 120 2.22 6.28 7.87
N LYS A 121 3.07 7.23 7.43
CA LYS A 121 2.64 8.59 7.06
C LYS A 121 1.66 8.64 5.88
N ASN A 122 1.81 7.72 4.92
CA ASN A 122 1.05 7.71 3.67
C ASN A 122 0.23 6.42 3.49
N VAL A 123 -0.29 5.84 4.57
CA VAL A 123 -1.14 4.65 4.49
C VAL A 123 -2.60 5.03 4.29
N ASP A 124 -3.32 4.22 3.52
CA ASP A 124 -4.77 4.27 3.47
C ASP A 124 -5.34 3.45 4.63
N PHE A 125 -5.73 4.13 5.71
CA PHE A 125 -6.32 3.47 6.86
C PHE A 125 -7.78 3.12 6.59
N ILE A 126 -8.08 1.83 6.56
CA ILE A 126 -9.39 1.29 6.22
C ILE A 126 -10.33 1.25 7.43
N GLY A 127 -9.81 0.93 8.62
CA GLY A 127 -10.58 0.85 9.85
C GLY A 127 -10.46 -0.51 10.55
N GLY A 128 -11.57 -0.97 11.12
CA GLY A 128 -11.71 -2.32 11.68
C GLY A 128 -12.29 -3.32 10.68
N ASN A 129 -12.69 -4.49 11.20
CA ASN A 129 -13.20 -5.59 10.40
C ASN A 129 -14.33 -5.20 9.45
N ASP A 130 -15.38 -4.54 9.94
CA ASP A 130 -16.57 -4.27 9.14
C ASP A 130 -16.26 -3.28 8.01
N ALA A 131 -15.44 -2.26 8.29
CA ALA A 131 -14.96 -1.33 7.28
C ALA A 131 -14.09 -2.02 6.23
N PHE A 132 -13.29 -3.01 6.63
CA PHE A 132 -12.44 -3.76 5.70
C PHE A 132 -13.26 -4.67 4.78
N HIS A 133 -14.27 -5.36 5.29
CA HIS A 133 -15.18 -6.14 4.47
C HIS A 133 -16.02 -5.26 3.53
N ALA A 134 -16.48 -4.09 4.00
CA ALA A 134 -17.19 -3.12 3.17
C ALA A 134 -16.30 -2.56 2.06
N TRP A 135 -15.05 -2.22 2.40
CA TRP A 135 -14.05 -1.78 1.41
C TRP A 135 -13.84 -2.84 0.32
N GLU A 136 -13.72 -4.12 0.69
CA GLU A 136 -13.56 -5.20 -0.28
C GLU A 136 -14.80 -5.39 -1.16
N SER A 137 -16.00 -5.31 -0.57
CA SER A 137 -17.27 -5.40 -1.31
C SER A 137 -17.35 -4.30 -2.38
N LYS A 138 -17.06 -3.06 -1.97
CA LYS A 138 -17.03 -1.90 -2.85
C LYS A 138 -15.97 -2.05 -3.94
N ARG A 139 -14.76 -2.48 -3.60
CA ARG A 139 -13.66 -2.70 -4.56
C ARG A 139 -14.05 -3.71 -5.65
N ARG A 140 -14.82 -4.73 -5.29
CA ARG A 140 -15.33 -5.74 -6.24
C ARG A 140 -16.55 -5.29 -7.03
N GLY A 141 -17.05 -4.07 -6.82
CA GLY A 141 -18.25 -3.56 -7.48
C GLY A 141 -19.54 -4.28 -7.04
N LYS A 142 -19.57 -4.84 -5.82
CA LYS A 142 -20.72 -5.63 -5.33
C LYS A 142 -21.79 -4.81 -4.62
N ASP A 143 -21.56 -3.51 -4.40
CA ASP A 143 -22.48 -2.62 -3.69
C ASP A 143 -23.41 -1.81 -4.64
N GLU A 144 -23.45 -2.14 -5.94
CA GLU A 144 -24.28 -1.47 -6.96
C GLU A 144 -25.56 -2.27 -7.35
N LEU A 145 -26.06 -3.15 -6.48
CA LEU A 145 -27.29 -3.94 -6.71
C LEU A 145 -28.33 -3.76 -5.61
#